data_AF-A0A2E6PRZ6-F1
#
_entry.id   AF-A0A2E6PRZ6-F1
#
_cell.length_a   1.000
_cell.length_b   1.000
_cell.length_c   1.000
_cell.angle_alpha   90.00
_cell.angle_beta   90.00
_cell.angle_gamma   90.00
#
_symmetry.space_group_name_H-M   'P 1'
#
loop_
_entity.id
_entity.type
_entity.pdbx_description
1 polymer ?
#
loop_
_entity_poly.entity_id
_entity_poly.type
_entity_poly.pdbx_seq_one_letter_code
_entity_poly.pdbx_strand_id
1 'polypeptide(L)'
;MAGYSNTPPASEFHRYSSWGRTRRPKNIAGSDGTKVVSKVSLAACKAITDGITDVSKESPANGVYSTENQRFLHLTTTNGGQVDEIYVYHYASAVWSQLVYSGHDQNNASITVPANTCKVIEIAGVDLVAFKLSDSTDVYAACSTF
;
A
#
# COMPACT_ATOMS: atom_id res chain seq x y z
N MET A 1 2.26 -51.04 38.43
CA MET A 1 3.07 -49.79 38.40
C MET A 1 3.31 -49.44 36.95
N ALA A 2 2.68 -48.38 36.44
CA ALA A 2 2.89 -47.91 35.07
C ALA A 2 4.16 -47.04 35.04
N GLY A 3 5.12 -47.40 34.19
CA GLY A 3 6.41 -46.73 34.08
C GLY A 3 6.29 -45.38 33.36
N TYR A 4 7.09 -44.40 33.81
CA TYR A 4 7.22 -43.11 33.16
C TYR A 4 7.92 -43.27 31.80
N SER A 5 7.31 -42.74 30.73
CA SER A 5 7.89 -42.71 29.39
C SER A 5 8.83 -41.51 29.28
N ASN A 6 10.14 -41.77 29.11
CA ASN A 6 11.18 -40.75 28.95
C ASN A 6 11.39 -40.32 27.49
N THR A 7 10.35 -40.39 26.64
CA THR A 7 10.49 -39.95 25.25
C THR A 7 10.62 -38.42 25.26
N PRO A 8 11.76 -37.84 24.82
CA PRO A 8 11.87 -36.39 24.72
C PRO A 8 10.78 -35.89 23.78
N PRO A 9 10.11 -34.77 24.07
CA PRO A 9 9.22 -34.17 23.09
C PRO A 9 10.04 -33.91 21.83
N ALA A 10 9.54 -34.38 20.68
CA ALA A 10 10.14 -34.05 19.40
C ALA A 10 10.28 -32.53 19.34
N SER A 11 11.51 -32.04 19.16
CA SER A 11 11.77 -30.61 19.05
C SER A 11 10.97 -30.08 17.88
N GLU A 12 9.81 -29.48 18.15
CA GLU A 12 9.03 -28.79 17.16
C GLU A 12 9.88 -27.59 16.74
N PHE A 13 10.42 -27.63 15.53
CA PHE A 13 10.99 -26.44 14.92
C PHE A 13 9.84 -25.45 14.76
N HIS A 14 9.70 -24.53 15.70
CA HIS A 14 8.82 -23.39 15.54
C HIS A 14 9.25 -22.70 14.24
N ARG A 15 8.44 -22.84 13.18
CA ARG A 15 8.58 -21.98 12.02
C ARG A 15 8.28 -20.59 12.55
N TYR A 16 9.32 -19.81 12.77
CA TYR A 16 9.20 -18.38 12.93
C TYR A 16 8.59 -17.85 11.62
N SER A 17 7.25 -17.80 11.54
CA SER A 17 6.57 -16.95 10.58
C SER A 17 7.02 -15.55 10.96
N SER A 18 7.94 -14.99 10.17
CA SER A 18 8.59 -13.72 10.45
C SER A 18 7.53 -12.71 10.88
N TRP A 19 7.51 -12.40 12.18
CA TRP A 19 6.59 -11.43 12.74
C TRP A 19 6.89 -10.08 12.09
N GLY A 20 5.94 -9.56 11.33
CA GLY A 20 5.94 -8.16 10.88
C GLY A 20 6.97 -7.76 9.81
N ARG A 21 7.75 -8.67 9.20
CA ARG A 21 8.62 -8.31 8.08
C ARG A 21 8.13 -8.88 6.77
N THR A 22 7.64 -7.99 5.91
CA THR A 22 7.33 -8.24 4.51
C THR A 22 8.62 -8.64 3.79
N ARG A 23 8.79 -9.94 3.47
CA ARG A 23 10.02 -10.48 2.83
C ARG A 23 10.23 -9.99 1.39
N ARG A 24 9.20 -9.39 0.80
CA ARG A 24 9.16 -8.81 -0.54
C ARG A 24 8.11 -7.69 -0.54
N PRO A 25 8.21 -6.66 -1.39
CA PRO A 25 7.11 -5.72 -1.57
C PRO A 25 5.80 -6.48 -1.84
N LYS A 26 4.71 -6.07 -1.19
CA LYS A 26 3.37 -6.66 -1.38
C LYS A 26 2.55 -5.76 -2.28
N ASN A 27 1.86 -6.32 -3.27
CA ASN A 27 0.89 -5.56 -4.05
C ASN A 27 -0.22 -5.03 -3.14
N ILE A 28 -0.47 -3.73 -3.21
CA ILE A 28 -1.47 -3.07 -2.37
C ILE A 28 -2.90 -3.34 -2.84
N ALA A 29 -3.07 -3.73 -4.10
CA ALA A 29 -4.36 -4.09 -4.69
C ALA A 29 -4.73 -5.57 -4.49
N GLY A 30 -3.98 -6.31 -3.66
CA GLY A 30 -4.25 -7.70 -3.34
C GLY A 30 -3.30 -8.67 -4.05
N SER A 31 -3.80 -9.40 -5.06
CA SER A 31 -2.99 -10.42 -5.75
C SER A 31 -1.84 -9.82 -6.55
N ASP A 32 -0.74 -10.56 -6.69
CA ASP A 32 0.40 -10.17 -7.53
C ASP A 32 -0.10 -9.84 -8.97
N GLY A 33 0.36 -8.72 -9.54
CA GLY A 33 -0.07 -8.27 -10.88
C GLY A 33 -1.44 -7.60 -10.95
N THR A 34 -2.11 -7.33 -9.82
CA THR A 34 -3.34 -6.51 -9.80
C THR A 34 -2.99 -5.02 -9.94
N LYS A 35 -3.72 -4.32 -10.82
CA LYS A 35 -3.56 -2.87 -11.05
C LYS A 35 -4.32 -2.07 -9.99
N VAL A 36 -3.88 -0.85 -9.72
CA VAL A 36 -4.64 0.07 -8.86
C VAL A 36 -5.79 0.73 -9.64
N VAL A 37 -6.85 1.06 -8.92
CA VAL A 37 -8.05 1.73 -9.41
C VAL A 37 -7.89 3.22 -9.15
N SER A 38 -8.09 4.03 -10.20
CA SER A 38 -8.02 5.47 -10.12
C SER A 38 -9.16 6.07 -9.30
N LYS A 39 -8.87 7.16 -8.59
CA LYS A 39 -9.80 8.04 -7.88
C LYS A 39 -9.60 9.48 -8.27
N VAL A 40 -10.73 10.15 -8.50
CA VAL A 40 -10.78 11.44 -9.18
C VAL A 40 -10.47 12.64 -8.27
N SER A 41 -10.65 12.50 -6.94
CA SER A 41 -10.42 13.60 -6.01
C SER A 41 -10.21 13.15 -4.56
N LEU A 42 -9.59 14.03 -3.77
CA LEU A 42 -9.47 13.90 -2.31
C LEU A 42 -10.84 13.83 -1.62
N ALA A 43 -11.83 14.59 -2.11
CA ALA A 43 -13.20 14.54 -1.59
C ALA A 43 -13.86 13.17 -1.81
N ALA A 44 -13.60 12.52 -2.95
CA ALA A 44 -14.09 11.17 -3.21
C ALA A 44 -13.46 10.15 -2.25
N CYS A 45 -12.15 10.27 -1.97
CA CYS A 45 -11.47 9.42 -1.00
C CYS A 45 -12.09 9.57 0.39
N LYS A 46 -12.31 10.82 0.83
CA LYS A 46 -12.97 11.11 2.11
C LYS A 46 -14.37 10.50 2.19
N ALA A 47 -15.20 10.73 1.16
CA ALA A 47 -16.57 10.21 1.14
C ALA A 47 -16.62 8.67 1.25
N ILE A 48 -15.69 7.96 0.60
CA ILE A 48 -15.57 6.50 0.73
C ILE A 48 -15.23 6.12 2.18
N THR A 49 -14.17 6.69 2.74
CA THR A 49 -13.72 6.33 4.11
C THR A 49 -14.71 6.73 5.20
N ASP A 50 -15.46 7.82 5.02
CA ASP A 50 -16.50 8.26 5.96
C ASP A 50 -17.73 7.34 5.91
N GLY A 51 -18.00 6.71 4.75
CA GLY A 51 -19.07 5.74 4.58
C GLY A 51 -18.75 4.35 5.12
N ILE A 52 -17.49 4.07 5.49
CA ILE A 52 -17.07 2.77 6.05
C ILE A 52 -17.15 2.85 7.57
N THR A 53 -17.97 1.97 8.14
CA THR A 53 -18.17 1.87 9.61
C THR A 53 -17.29 0.80 10.25
N ASP A 54 -16.58 0.03 9.44
CA ASP A 54 -15.65 -1.00 9.90
C ASP A 54 -14.36 -0.42 10.50
N VAL A 55 -13.64 -1.27 11.24
CA VAL A 55 -12.32 -0.92 11.81
C VAL A 55 -11.30 -0.67 10.70
N SER A 56 -11.36 -1.46 9.62
CA SER A 56 -10.57 -1.21 8.41
C SER A 56 -11.32 -0.25 7.51
N LYS A 57 -10.69 0.88 7.17
CA LYS A 57 -11.23 1.89 6.25
C LYS A 57 -10.77 1.69 4.80
N GLU A 58 -10.08 0.58 4.51
CA GLU A 58 -9.68 0.27 3.15
C GLU A 58 -10.87 -0.12 2.27
N SER A 59 -10.79 0.18 0.99
CA SER A 59 -11.78 -0.24 0.01
C SER A 59 -11.11 -0.40 -1.35
N PRO A 60 -10.39 -1.52 -1.59
CA PRO A 60 -9.63 -1.72 -2.83
C PRO A 60 -10.48 -1.67 -4.09
N ALA A 61 -11.72 -2.17 -4.02
CA ALA A 61 -12.71 -2.06 -5.11
C ALA A 61 -13.07 -0.60 -5.42
N ASN A 62 -12.94 0.28 -4.42
CA ASN A 62 -13.08 1.72 -4.56
C ASN A 62 -11.72 2.42 -4.43
N GLY A 63 -10.61 1.84 -4.91
CA GLY A 63 -9.33 2.56 -5.06
C GLY A 63 -8.71 3.14 -3.78
N VAL A 64 -9.13 2.69 -2.60
CA VAL A 64 -8.56 3.06 -1.30
C VAL A 64 -7.86 1.83 -0.74
N TYR A 65 -6.57 1.92 -0.48
CA TYR A 65 -5.73 0.77 -0.18
C TYR A 65 -5.01 0.93 1.15
N SER A 66 -4.95 -0.13 1.97
CA SER A 66 -4.16 -0.13 3.20
C SER A 66 -2.68 -0.27 2.89
N THR A 67 -1.85 0.52 3.57
CA THR A 67 -0.40 0.43 3.48
C THR A 67 0.18 -0.64 4.39
N GLU A 68 -0.60 -1.20 5.33
CA GLU A 68 -0.11 -2.07 6.42
C GLU A 68 1.08 -1.46 7.20
N ASN A 69 1.08 -0.14 7.40
CA ASN A 69 2.15 0.60 8.09
C ASN A 69 3.55 0.38 7.47
N GLN A 70 3.60 0.16 6.16
CA GLN A 70 4.84 0.06 5.40
C GLN A 70 5.43 1.46 5.14
N ARG A 71 6.74 1.52 4.91
CA ARG A 71 7.49 2.79 4.80
C ARG A 71 7.63 3.28 3.36
N PHE A 72 7.68 2.37 2.41
CA PHE A 72 7.96 2.67 1.01
C PHE A 72 6.83 2.20 0.11
N LEU A 73 6.47 3.07 -0.83
CA LEU A 73 5.54 2.82 -1.92
C LEU A 73 6.34 2.66 -3.22
N HIS A 74 6.15 1.53 -3.87
CA HIS A 74 6.77 1.16 -5.14
C HIS A 74 5.71 1.32 -6.23
N LEU A 75 5.97 2.17 -7.21
CA LEU A 75 5.10 2.38 -8.37
C LEU A 75 5.78 1.82 -9.60
N THR A 76 5.07 0.99 -10.36
CA THR A 76 5.57 0.41 -11.61
C THR A 76 4.52 0.56 -12.70
N THR A 77 4.97 0.82 -13.93
CA THR A 77 4.12 0.86 -15.12
C THR A 77 4.77 0.00 -16.22
N THR A 78 3.94 -0.66 -17.04
CA THR A 78 4.44 -1.50 -18.14
C THR A 78 4.73 -0.67 -19.39
N ASN A 79 3.85 0.29 -19.70
CA ASN A 79 3.94 1.11 -20.92
C ASN A 79 4.37 2.56 -20.65
N GLY A 80 4.86 2.82 -19.43
CA GLY A 80 5.02 4.16 -18.93
C GLY A 80 3.69 4.74 -18.51
N GLY A 81 3.72 5.78 -17.69
CA GLY A 81 2.54 6.56 -17.46
C GLY A 81 2.65 7.50 -16.29
N GLN A 82 1.50 8.04 -15.93
CA GLN A 82 1.42 9.21 -15.09
C GLN A 82 0.42 8.99 -13.96
N VAL A 83 0.90 9.13 -12.73
CA VAL A 83 0.05 9.24 -11.54
C VAL A 83 -0.09 10.72 -11.25
N ASP A 84 -1.23 11.30 -11.55
CA ASP A 84 -1.48 12.74 -11.38
C ASP A 84 -1.34 13.14 -9.91
N GLU A 85 -1.98 12.41 -9.01
CA GLU A 85 -1.97 12.70 -7.57
C GLU A 85 -1.97 11.39 -6.76
N ILE A 86 -1.30 11.41 -5.61
CA ILE A 86 -1.44 10.36 -4.59
C ILE A 86 -2.08 11.01 -3.38
N TYR A 87 -3.17 10.43 -2.90
CA TYR A 87 -3.80 10.83 -1.66
C TYR A 87 -3.37 9.87 -0.56
N VAL A 88 -3.13 10.43 0.62
CA VAL A 88 -2.69 9.69 1.81
C VAL A 88 -3.63 9.99 2.96
N TYR A 89 -3.96 8.95 3.72
CA TYR A 89 -4.72 9.08 4.95
C TYR A 89 -3.80 8.92 6.14
N HIS A 90 -3.85 9.89 7.04
CA HIS A 90 -3.15 9.85 8.31
C HIS A 90 -4.13 9.48 9.42
N TYR A 91 -3.98 8.30 10.03
CA TYR A 91 -4.95 7.83 11.03
C TYR A 91 -4.93 8.69 12.30
N ALA A 92 -3.76 9.20 12.70
CA ALA A 92 -3.62 10.03 13.90
C ALA A 92 -4.42 11.34 13.84
N SER A 93 -4.53 11.96 12.65
CA SER A 93 -5.31 13.18 12.45
C SER A 93 -6.68 12.92 11.85
N ALA A 94 -6.94 11.69 11.40
CA ALA A 94 -8.13 11.30 10.63
C ALA A 94 -8.36 12.17 9.37
N VAL A 95 -7.27 12.64 8.75
CA VAL A 95 -7.31 13.56 7.61
C VAL A 95 -6.70 12.92 6.36
N TRP A 96 -7.38 13.12 5.23
CA TRP A 96 -6.81 12.91 3.91
C TRP A 96 -6.02 14.14 3.47
N SER A 97 -4.85 13.94 2.89
CA SER A 97 -4.04 14.97 2.25
C SER A 97 -3.47 14.44 0.93
N GLN A 98 -2.99 15.35 0.09
CA GLN A 98 -2.18 14.98 -1.07
C GLN A 98 -0.74 14.73 -0.59
N LEU A 99 -0.14 13.64 -1.06
CA LEU A 99 1.27 13.35 -0.83
C LEU A 99 2.13 14.34 -1.60
N VAL A 100 3.04 15.00 -0.88
CA VAL A 100 4.09 15.84 -1.46
C VAL A 100 5.43 15.15 -1.19
N TYR A 101 6.24 14.93 -2.23
CA TYR A 101 7.56 14.29 -2.10
C TYR A 101 8.63 15.12 -2.83
N SER A 102 9.90 14.91 -2.46
CA SER A 102 11.02 15.62 -3.08
C SER A 102 11.09 15.33 -4.59
N GLY A 103 10.86 16.35 -5.41
CA GLY A 103 10.74 16.23 -6.88
C GLY A 103 9.31 16.43 -7.42
N HIS A 104 8.33 16.59 -6.53
CA HIS A 104 6.97 17.05 -6.84
C HIS A 104 6.89 18.55 -6.51
N ASP A 105 6.75 19.39 -7.53
CA ASP A 105 6.40 20.80 -7.29
C ASP A 105 5.00 20.86 -6.67
N GLN A 106 4.76 21.79 -5.75
CA GLN A 106 3.49 21.94 -5.01
C GLN A 106 2.29 22.24 -5.93
N ASN A 107 2.55 22.44 -7.23
CA ASN A 107 1.60 22.82 -8.28
C ASN A 107 1.08 21.65 -9.13
N ASN A 108 0.69 20.50 -8.54
CA ASN A 108 0.14 19.35 -9.30
C ASN A 108 1.11 18.72 -10.32
N ALA A 109 2.41 18.66 -10.01
CA ALA A 109 3.35 17.96 -10.88
C ALA A 109 3.16 16.45 -10.76
N SER A 110 2.35 15.90 -11.67
CA SER A 110 2.13 14.48 -11.82
C SER A 110 3.42 13.65 -11.74
N ILE A 111 3.33 12.46 -11.16
CA ILE A 111 4.42 11.51 -11.05
C ILE A 111 4.54 10.74 -12.36
N THR A 112 5.52 11.10 -13.18
CA THR A 112 5.92 10.26 -14.32
C THR A 112 6.64 9.01 -13.81
N VAL A 113 6.15 7.84 -14.21
CA VAL A 113 6.80 6.55 -14.02
C VAL A 113 7.14 6.01 -15.41
N PRO A 114 8.43 6.03 -15.82
CA PRO A 114 8.83 5.50 -17.13
C PRO A 114 8.48 4.03 -17.31
N ALA A 115 8.32 3.62 -18.57
CA ALA A 115 7.99 2.23 -18.92
C ALA A 115 9.01 1.25 -18.34
N ASN A 116 8.52 0.16 -17.74
CA ASN A 116 9.33 -0.91 -17.15
C ASN A 116 10.30 -0.42 -16.07
N THR A 117 9.96 0.66 -15.39
CA THR A 117 10.74 1.17 -14.25
C THR A 117 9.91 1.16 -12.97
N CYS A 118 10.60 1.09 -11.84
CA CYS A 118 10.02 1.23 -10.52
C CYS A 118 10.44 2.56 -9.90
N LYS A 119 9.46 3.34 -9.45
CA LYS A 119 9.70 4.55 -8.66
C LYS A 119 9.34 4.27 -7.21
N VAL A 120 10.27 4.58 -6.31
CA VAL A 120 10.10 4.36 -4.87
C VAL A 120 9.87 5.70 -4.18
N ILE A 121 8.82 5.77 -3.36
CA ILE A 121 8.40 6.96 -2.63
C ILE A 121 8.27 6.60 -1.16
N GLU A 122 8.80 7.43 -0.28
CA GLU A 122 8.61 7.27 1.17
C GLU A 122 7.21 7.74 1.59
N ILE A 123 6.51 6.89 2.35
CA ILE A 123 5.13 7.09 2.84
C ILE A 123 5.04 6.81 4.34
N ALA A 124 6.12 7.08 5.09
CA ALA A 124 6.19 6.79 6.52
C ALA A 124 5.00 7.42 7.29
N GLY A 125 4.30 6.62 8.09
CA GLY A 125 3.17 7.08 8.89
C GLY A 125 1.87 7.32 8.10
N VAL A 126 1.77 6.77 6.88
CA VAL A 126 0.54 6.74 6.09
C VAL A 126 -0.14 5.40 6.29
N ASP A 127 -1.46 5.42 6.54
CA ASP A 127 -2.26 4.21 6.78
C ASP A 127 -3.01 3.74 5.53
N LEU A 128 -3.55 4.68 4.76
CA LEU A 128 -4.23 4.41 3.49
C LEU A 128 -3.66 5.27 2.37
N VAL A 129 -3.69 4.73 1.16
CA VAL A 129 -3.35 5.46 -0.06
C VAL A 129 -4.44 5.32 -1.12
N ALA A 130 -4.58 6.34 -1.95
CA ALA A 130 -5.39 6.32 -3.15
C ALA A 130 -4.66 7.06 -4.28
N PHE A 131 -5.01 6.75 -5.52
CA PHE A 131 -4.30 7.23 -6.70
C PHE A 131 -5.24 7.95 -7.63
N LYS A 132 -4.89 9.14 -8.09
CA LYS A 132 -5.46 9.74 -9.29
C LYS A 132 -4.55 9.44 -10.46
N LEU A 133 -5.02 8.62 -11.37
CA LEU A 133 -4.27 8.25 -12.58
C LEU A 133 -4.74 9.10 -13.76
N SER A 134 -3.82 9.41 -14.66
CA SER A 134 -4.19 9.92 -15.98
C SER A 134 -4.92 8.82 -16.77
N ASP A 135 -5.79 9.21 -17.70
CA ASP A 135 -6.50 8.26 -18.55
C ASP A 135 -5.53 7.31 -19.26
N SER A 136 -5.86 6.01 -19.30
CA SER A 136 -5.11 4.90 -19.92
C SER A 136 -3.83 4.41 -19.23
N THR A 137 -3.48 4.88 -18.02
CA THR A 137 -2.28 4.38 -17.33
C THR A 137 -2.55 3.09 -16.53
N ASP A 138 -1.85 2.02 -16.88
CA ASP A 138 -1.73 0.82 -16.04
C ASP A 138 -0.65 1.02 -14.96
N VAL A 139 -1.07 1.33 -13.73
CA VAL A 139 -0.17 1.44 -12.57
C VAL A 139 -0.33 0.24 -11.66
N TYR A 140 0.82 -0.30 -11.25
CA TYR A 140 0.94 -1.29 -10.19
C TYR A 140 1.59 -0.63 -8.99
N ALA A 141 1.06 -0.91 -7.80
CA ALA A 141 1.58 -0.35 -6.56
C ALA A 141 1.88 -1.46 -5.56
N ALA A 142 3.03 -1.38 -4.90
CA ALA A 142 3.41 -2.29 -3.84
C ALA A 142 4.02 -1.54 -2.65
N CYS A 143 3.91 -2.11 -1.45
CA CYS A 143 4.45 -1.52 -0.24
C CYS A 143 5.54 -2.39 0.40
N SER A 144 6.59 -1.77 0.94
CA SER A 144 7.66 -2.44 1.70
C SER A 144 8.13 -1.60 2.90
N THR A 145 8.80 -2.24 3.86
CA THR A 145 9.39 -1.55 5.03
C THR A 145 10.88 -1.21 4.81
N PHE A 146 11.54 -1.93 3.90
CA PHE A 146 12.98 -1.82 3.58
C PHE A 146 13.18 -1.62 2.08
#